data_AF-A0A0A9G9W2-F1
#
_entry.id   AF-A0A0A9G9W2-F1
#
_cell.length_a   1.000
_cell.length_b   1.000
_cell.length_c   1.000
_cell.angle_alpha   90.00
_cell.angle_beta   90.00
_cell.angle_gamma   90.00
#
_symmetry.space_group_name_H-M   'P 1'
#
loop_
_entity.id
_entity.type
_entity.pdbx_description
1 polymer ?
#
loop_
_entity_poly.entity_id
_entity_poly.type
_entity_poly.pdbx_seq_one_letter_code
_entity_poly.pdbx_strand_id
1 'polypeptide(L)'
;MKCRWSIGFPEVHDMLDANNSFLGDTTIMDNDDVNGRLPAVIKFEIQLYKTRDDKYLLDMQRVTGPELLFLDFCAAFLTKLRVL
;
A
#
# COMPACT_ATOMS: atom_id res chain seq x y z
N MET A 1 1.65 3.97 -21.23
CA MET A 1 1.85 3.86 -19.77
C MET A 1 1.32 2.49 -19.36
N LYS A 2 2.17 1.61 -18.83
CA LYS A 2 1.80 0.23 -18.51
C LYS A 2 1.55 0.14 -17.01
N CYS A 3 0.30 0.23 -16.60
CA CYS A 3 -0.13 -0.19 -15.26
C CYS A 3 0.03 -1.71 -15.22
N ARG A 4 1.05 -2.20 -14.51
CA ARG A 4 1.19 -3.62 -14.19
C ARG A 4 0.69 -3.85 -12.77
N TRP A 5 -0.63 -3.84 -12.61
CA TRP A 5 -1.25 -4.44 -11.44
C TRP A 5 -1.41 -5.93 -11.74
N SER A 6 -0.51 -6.75 -11.21
CA SER A 6 -0.60 -8.20 -11.26
C SER A 6 -0.94 -8.69 -9.86
N ILE A 7 -2.21 -8.98 -9.61
CA ILE A 7 -2.60 -9.87 -8.52
C ILE A 7 -2.25 -11.28 -8.99
N GLY A 8 -1.12 -11.80 -8.54
CA GLY A 8 -0.80 -13.22 -8.63
C GLY A 8 -1.42 -13.92 -7.43
N PHE A 9 -2.46 -14.73 -7.64
CA PHE A 9 -2.93 -15.71 -6.66
C PHE A 9 -2.43 -17.12 -7.07
N PRO A 10 -2.30 -18.05 -6.10
CA PRO A 10 -1.19 -19.00 -6.03
C PRO A 10 -1.49 -20.36 -6.65
N GLU A 11 -0.47 -21.04 -7.17
CA GLU A 11 -0.55 -22.48 -7.41
C GLU A 11 -0.53 -23.20 -6.06
N VAL A 12 -1.57 -24.01 -5.88
CA VAL A 12 -1.83 -24.85 -4.71
C VAL A 12 -0.74 -25.91 -4.62
N HIS A 13 0.07 -25.85 -3.56
CA HIS A 13 0.76 -27.03 -3.07
C HIS A 13 0.31 -27.28 -1.62
N ASP A 14 -0.37 -28.41 -1.42
CA ASP A 14 -0.68 -28.97 -0.13
C ASP A 14 0.55 -28.96 0.78
N MET A 15 0.49 -28.19 1.87
CA MET A 15 1.01 -28.60 3.16
C MET A 15 0.50 -27.64 4.24
N LEU A 16 -0.08 -28.26 5.27
CA LEU A 16 -0.58 -27.65 6.49
C LEU A 16 0.56 -26.90 7.18
N ASP A 17 0.47 -25.58 7.29
CA ASP A 17 0.84 -24.90 8.53
C ASP A 17 0.23 -23.50 8.58
N ALA A 18 -0.65 -23.31 9.55
CA ALA A 18 -1.20 -22.02 9.91
C ALA A 18 -0.10 -21.20 10.58
N ASN A 19 0.52 -20.26 9.87
CA ASN A 19 1.14 -19.09 10.49
C ASN A 19 1.29 -17.93 9.51
N ASN A 20 0.93 -16.75 10.02
CA ASN A 20 0.91 -15.45 9.38
C ASN A 20 2.11 -15.16 8.48
N SER A 21 1.86 -15.00 7.18
CA SER A 21 2.83 -14.44 6.23
C SER A 21 2.06 -13.74 5.11
N PHE A 22 1.47 -12.59 5.45
CA PHE A 22 0.97 -11.63 4.47
C PHE A 22 2.19 -11.05 3.76
N LEU A 23 2.50 -11.65 2.62
CA LEU A 23 3.69 -11.42 1.80
C LEU A 23 3.70 -9.98 1.28
N GLY A 24 4.36 -9.10 2.04
CA GLY A 24 4.65 -7.72 1.66
C GLY A 24 6.08 -7.39 2.06
N ASP A 25 6.99 -7.45 1.09
CA ASP A 25 8.27 -6.75 1.07
C ASP A 25 9.13 -6.93 2.34
N THR A 26 9.75 -8.09 2.52
CA THR A 26 10.77 -8.28 3.54
C THR A 26 12.06 -7.56 3.13
N THR A 27 12.17 -6.27 3.44
CA THR A 27 13.49 -5.68 3.73
C THR A 27 13.98 -6.34 5.01
N ILE A 28 14.75 -7.42 4.86
CA ILE A 28 15.45 -8.08 5.98
C ILE A 28 16.39 -7.05 6.59
N MET A 29 16.00 -6.50 7.74
CA MET A 29 16.91 -5.87 8.68
C MET A 29 16.89 -6.73 9.93
N ASP A 30 17.74 -7.75 9.96
CA ASP A 30 18.12 -8.42 11.20
C ASP A 30 18.92 -7.42 12.03
N ASN A 31 18.33 -6.95 13.12
CA ASN A 31 19.05 -6.58 14.34
C ASN A 31 18.08 -6.68 15.51
N ASP A 32 18.42 -7.54 16.46
CA ASP A 32 17.78 -7.71 17.76
C ASP A 32 17.55 -6.37 18.46
N ASP A 33 16.29 -5.97 18.63
CA ASP A 33 15.91 -5.08 19.73
C ASP A 33 14.51 -5.41 20.24
N VAL A 34 14.47 -5.85 21.49
CA VAL A 34 13.29 -6.19 22.26
C VAL A 34 12.42 -4.93 22.38
N ASN A 35 11.24 -4.94 21.73
CA ASN A 35 10.19 -3.90 21.72
C ASN A 35 10.31 -2.78 20.66
N GLY A 36 11.18 -2.90 19.66
CA GLY A 36 11.40 -1.92 18.59
C GLY A 36 10.46 -2.02 17.37
N ARG A 37 9.13 -1.93 17.52
CA ARG A 37 8.26 -1.77 16.34
C ARG A 37 8.57 -0.42 15.71
N LEU A 38 9.38 -0.42 14.65
CA LEU A 38 9.65 0.77 13.84
C LEU A 38 8.30 1.46 13.54
N PRO A 39 8.22 2.80 13.66
CA PRO A 39 6.99 3.51 13.40
C PRO A 39 6.51 3.14 12.00
N ALA A 40 5.22 2.77 11.89
CA ALA A 40 4.64 2.43 10.61
C ALA A 40 4.53 3.72 9.78
N VAL A 41 5.56 3.98 8.97
CA VAL A 41 5.69 5.17 8.13
C VAL A 41 5.43 4.76 6.68
N ILE A 42 4.63 5.56 5.99
CA ILE A 42 4.45 5.49 4.54
C ILE A 42 5.06 6.73 3.91
N LYS A 43 5.71 6.54 2.76
CA LYS A 43 6.06 7.63 1.85
C LYS A 43 5.14 7.52 0.64
N PHE A 44 4.51 8.63 0.29
CA PHE A 44 3.56 8.68 -0.82
C PHE A 44 3.76 9.96 -1.62
N GLU A 45 3.23 9.95 -2.83
CA GLU A 45 3.14 11.10 -3.73
C GLU A 45 1.67 11.36 -4.05
N ILE A 46 1.32 12.63 -4.19
CA ILE A 46 -0.01 13.08 -4.61
C ILE A 46 0.18 13.94 -5.84
N GLN A 47 -0.56 13.64 -6.90
CA GLN A 47 -0.55 14.42 -8.13
C GLN A 47 -1.97 14.76 -8.54
N LEU A 48 -2.20 16.03 -8.87
CA LEU A 48 -3.48 16.50 -9.41
C LEU A 48 -3.33 16.73 -10.91
N TYR A 49 -4.24 16.13 -11.68
CA TYR A 49 -4.29 16.26 -13.13
C TYR A 49 -5.58 16.94 -13.53
N LYS A 50 -5.49 17.94 -14.42
CA LYS A 50 -6.66 18.50 -15.08
C LYS A 50 -7.11 17.58 -16.22
N THR A 51 -8.38 17.18 -16.21
CA THR A 51 -8.97 16.41 -17.30
C THR A 51 -9.78 17.33 -18.24
N ARG A 52 -10.40 16.74 -19.26
CA ARG A 52 -11.40 17.46 -20.07
C ARG A 52 -12.61 17.81 -19.18
N ASP A 53 -13.40 18.78 -19.62
CA ASP A 53 -14.65 19.21 -18.97
C ASP A 53 -14.49 19.81 -17.57
N ASP A 54 -13.38 20.53 -17.32
CA ASP A 54 -13.05 21.18 -16.03
C ASP A 54 -13.11 20.26 -14.82
N LYS A 55 -12.93 18.96 -15.06
CA LYS A 55 -12.78 17.94 -14.04
C LYS A 55 -11.30 17.76 -13.68
N TYR A 56 -11.08 17.18 -12.51
CA TYR A 56 -9.76 16.88 -12.00
C TYR A 56 -9.67 15.43 -11.58
N LEU A 57 -8.52 14.81 -11.84
CA LEU A 57 -8.16 13.49 -11.37
C LEU A 57 -7.09 13.64 -10.30
N LEU A 58 -7.40 13.16 -9.09
CA LEU A 58 -6.45 13.05 -7.99
C LEU A 58 -5.81 11.65 -8.06
N ASP A 59 -4.51 11.61 -8.26
CA ASP A 59 -3.70 10.39 -8.21
C ASP A 59 -2.91 10.35 -6.89
N MET A 60 -2.95 9.20 -6.21
CA MET A 60 -2.28 8.96 -4.94
C MET A 60 -1.44 7.70 -5.11
N GLN A 61 -0.12 7.83 -5.00
CA GLN A 61 0.81 6.72 -5.22
C GLN A 61 1.65 6.45 -3.97
N ARG A 62 1.73 5.18 -3.56
CA ARG A 62 2.68 4.73 -2.55
C ARG A 62 4.09 4.67 -3.16
N VAL A 63 5.05 5.31 -2.50
CA VAL A 63 6.48 5.23 -2.85
C VAL A 63 7.15 4.13 -2.04
N THR A 64 7.00 4.16 -0.70
CA THR A 64 7.52 3.13 0.22
C THR A 64 6.61 2.98 1.45
N GLY A 65 6.84 1.91 2.21
CA GLY A 65 6.10 1.61 3.45
C GLY A 65 4.93 0.64 3.24
N PRO A 66 4.20 0.28 4.32
CA PRO A 66 3.19 -0.77 4.30
C PRO A 66 1.99 -0.45 3.41
N GLU A 67 1.52 -1.44 2.64
CA GLU A 67 0.43 -1.27 1.68
C GLU A 67 -0.94 -1.03 2.33
N LEU A 68 -1.31 -1.83 3.33
CA LEU A 68 -2.59 -1.66 4.04
C LEU A 68 -2.67 -0.28 4.73
N LEU A 69 -1.56 0.18 5.31
CA LEU A 69 -1.51 1.50 5.93
C LEU A 69 -1.71 2.63 4.90
N PHE A 70 -1.18 2.47 3.69
CA PHE A 70 -1.42 3.40 2.59
C PHE A 70 -2.89 3.40 2.15
N LEU A 71 -3.54 2.24 2.07
CA LEU A 71 -4.96 2.14 1.73
C LEU A 71 -5.86 2.78 2.80
N ASP A 72 -5.57 2.55 4.08
CA ASP A 72 -6.27 3.19 5.20
C ASP A 72 -6.12 4.71 5.14
N PHE A 73 -4.90 5.19 4.83
CA PHE A 73 -4.64 6.61 4.60
C PHE A 73 -5.47 7.16 3.43
N CYS A 74 -5.51 6.48 2.28
CA CYS A 74 -6.33 6.88 1.13
C CYS A 74 -7.81 6.98 1.48
N ALA A 75 -8.37 5.98 2.17
CA ALA A 75 -9.77 6.00 2.59
C ALA A 75 -10.07 7.19 3.52
N ALA A 76 -9.23 7.41 4.53
CA ALA A 76 -9.38 8.53 5.46
C ALA A 76 -9.22 9.89 4.76
N PHE A 77 -8.28 10.01 3.82
CA PHE A 77 -8.04 11.23 3.05
C PHE A 77 -9.23 11.58 2.15
N LEU A 78 -9.72 10.61 1.37
CA LEU A 78 -10.87 10.80 0.48
C LEU A 78 -12.16 11.09 1.27
N THR A 79 -12.33 10.48 2.44
CA THR A 79 -13.44 10.78 3.36
C THR A 79 -13.40 12.24 3.82
N LYS A 80 -12.22 12.76 4.18
CA LYS A 80 -12.04 14.17 4.55
C LYS A 80 -12.29 15.13 3.39
N LEU A 81 -11.97 14.71 2.16
CA LEU A 81 -12.30 15.45 0.95
C LEU A 81 -13.79 15.38 0.58
N ARG A 82 -14.58 14.49 1.20
CA ARG A 82 -16.00 14.25 0.90
C ARG A 82 -16.24 13.85 -0.56
N VAL A 83 -15.33 13.04 -1.09
CA VAL A 83 -15.40 12.48 -2.46
C VAL A 83 -15.68 10.98 -2.48
N LEU A 84 -15.91 10.39 -1.29
CA LEU A 84 -16.43 9.03 -1.09
C LEU A 84 -17.91 9.08 -0.73
#